data_AF-A0A0D6T226-F1
#
_entry.id   AF-A0A0D6T226-F1
#
_cell.length_a   1.000
_cell.length_b   1.000
_cell.length_c   1.000
_cell.angle_alpha   90.00
_cell.angle_beta   90.00
_cell.angle_gamma   90.00
#
_symmetry.space_group_name_H-M   'P 1'
#
loop_
_entity.id
_entity.type
_entity.pdbx_description
1 polymer ?
#
loop_
_entity_poly.entity_id
_entity_poly.type
_entity_poly.pdbx_seq_one_letter_code
_entity_poly.pdbx_strand_id
1 'polypeptide(L)' 'MDRDDFLAPPPLMPWRQFANWIRMGDEHDVVWGWIRNGYLPSRKVGKYVMVNVALLTQQMLEREPDP' A
#
# COMPACT_ATOMS: atom_id res chain seq x y z
N MET A 1 -17.73 -16.49 -0.51
CA MET A 1 -17.35 -15.32 0.31
C MET A 1 -16.86 -15.89 1.62
N ASP A 2 -15.56 -16.14 1.70
CA ASP A 2 -14.94 -16.73 2.87
C ASP A 2 -14.75 -15.65 3.96
N ARG A 3 -14.91 -16.06 5.22
CA ARG A 3 -15.03 -15.20 6.42
C ARG A 3 -13.79 -14.37 6.79
N ASP A 4 -12.75 -14.33 5.96
CA ASP A 4 -11.48 -13.65 6.27
C ASP A 4 -11.36 -12.23 5.70
N ASP A 5 -12.40 -11.72 5.03
CA ASP A 5 -12.40 -10.41 4.36
C ASP A 5 -12.26 -9.17 5.29
N PHE A 6 -12.22 -9.37 6.62
CA PHE A 6 -12.10 -8.30 7.63
C PHE A 6 -10.84 -8.35 8.50
N LEU A 7 -9.85 -9.20 8.17
CA LEU A 7 -8.54 -9.05 8.80
C LEU A 7 -7.94 -7.72 8.35
N ALA A 8 -7.71 -6.81 9.32
CA ALA A 8 -7.05 -5.56 9.07
C ALA A 8 -5.77 -5.81 8.24
N PRO A 9 -5.51 -5.01 7.19
CA PRO A 9 -4.38 -5.24 6.32
C PRO A 9 -3.09 -5.28 7.15
N PRO A 10 -2.13 -6.17 6.82
CA PRO A 10 -0.89 -6.25 7.56
C PRO A 10 -0.17 -4.90 7.51
N PRO A 11 0.59 -4.53 8.56
CA PRO A 11 1.28 -3.24 8.62
C PRO A 11 2.32 -3.08 7.50
N LEU A 12 2.81 -4.19 6.94
CA LEU A 12 3.66 -4.23 5.77
C LEU A 12 3.08 -5.19 4.73
N MET A 13 3.02 -4.77 3.48
CA MET A 13 2.51 -5.58 2.37
C MET A 13 3.46 -5.53 1.17
N PRO A 14 3.78 -6.65 0.50
CA PRO A 14 4.51 -6.63 -0.77
C PRO A 14 3.81 -5.72 -1.77
N TRP A 15 4.56 -4.86 -2.47
CA TRP A 15 3.93 -3.80 -3.26
C TRP A 15 2.96 -4.29 -4.35
N ARG A 16 3.23 -5.45 -4.97
CA ARG A 16 2.31 -6.08 -5.95
C ARG A 16 1.03 -6.57 -5.28
N GLN A 17 1.13 -7.11 -4.07
CA GLN A 17 -0.04 -7.49 -3.30
C GLN A 17 -0.83 -6.25 -2.88
N PHE A 18 -0.16 -5.15 -2.55
CA PHE A 18 -0.80 -3.87 -2.27
C PHE A 18 -1.58 -3.34 -3.48
N ALA A 19 -0.97 -3.35 -4.68
CA ALA A 19 -1.66 -2.97 -5.92
C ALA A 19 -2.92 -3.82 -6.16
N ASN A 20 -2.83 -5.14 -6.01
CA ASN A 20 -3.99 -6.03 -6.11
C ASN A 20 -5.05 -5.70 -5.05
N TRP A 21 -4.63 -5.42 -3.81
CA TRP A 21 -5.52 -5.13 -2.70
C TRP A 21 -6.34 -3.85 -2.91
N ILE A 22 -5.72 -2.80 -3.49
CA ILE A 22 -6.42 -1.57 -3.86
C ILE A 22 -7.13 -1.65 -5.23
N ARG A 23 -7.27 -2.86 -5.79
CA ARG A 23 -7.91 -3.14 -7.09
C ARG A 23 -7.20 -2.51 -8.30
N MET A 24 -5.89 -2.30 -8.20
CA MET A 24 -5.01 -1.84 -9.30
C MET A 24 -4.08 -2.95 -9.80
N GLY A 25 -4.53 -4.21 -9.75
CA GLY A 25 -3.73 -5.37 -10.16
C GLY A 25 -3.33 -5.36 -11.64
N ASP A 26 -4.16 -4.77 -12.49
CA ASP A 26 -3.88 -4.61 -13.93
C ASP A 26 -2.99 -3.38 -14.22
N GLU A 27 -2.73 -2.53 -13.22
CA GLU A 27 -2.00 -1.26 -13.33
C GLU A 27 -0.78 -1.22 -12.39
N HIS A 28 -0.10 -2.36 -12.24
CA HIS A 28 1.08 -2.47 -11.37
C HIS A 28 2.15 -1.40 -11.62
N ASP A 29 2.38 -1.01 -12.88
CA ASP A 29 3.41 -0.02 -13.22
C ASP A 29 3.07 1.38 -12.70
N VAL A 30 1.78 1.72 -12.58
CA VAL A 30 1.32 2.98 -11.97
C VAL A 30 1.65 3.00 -10.49
N VAL A 31 1.28 1.93 -9.77
CA VAL A 31 1.58 1.79 -8.34
C VAL A 31 3.08 1.77 -8.08
N TRP A 32 3.86 1.14 -8.95
CA TRP A 32 5.32 1.18 -8.90
C TRP A 32 5.85 2.60 -9.11
N GLY A 33 5.27 3.36 -10.05
CA GLY A 33 5.56 4.78 -10.24
C GLY A 33 5.36 5.59 -8.96
N TRP A 34 4.27 5.36 -8.22
CA TRP A 34 4.02 6.03 -6.94
C TRP A 34 5.09 5.75 -5.90
N ILE A 35 5.55 4.50 -5.83
CA ILE A 35 6.62 4.09 -4.92
C ILE A 35 7.94 4.77 -5.31
N ARG A 36 8.30 4.77 -6.59
CA ARG A 36 9.54 5.41 -7.07
C ARG A 36 9.55 6.91 -6.85
N ASN A 37 8.40 7.56 -6.94
CA ASN A 37 8.24 9.00 -6.76
C ASN A 37 8.01 9.39 -5.29
N GLY A 38 8.01 8.43 -4.36
CA GLY A 38 7.89 8.69 -2.92
C GLY A 38 6.47 9.00 -2.43
N TYR A 39 5.45 8.79 -3.26
CA TYR A 39 4.05 9.02 -2.87
C TYR A 39 3.50 7.95 -1.93
N LEU A 40 4.06 6.73 -1.98
CA LEU A 40 3.73 5.65 -1.05
C LEU A 40 4.89 5.39 -0.08
N PRO A 41 4.64 5.37 1.25
CA PRO A 41 5.66 5.01 2.21
C PRO A 41 6.05 3.55 1.99
N SER A 42 7.32 3.33 1.64
CA SER A 42 7.82 2.00 1.27
C SER A 42 9.23 1.77 1.81
N ARG A 43 9.58 0.50 2.02
CA ARG A 43 10.92 0.08 2.44
C ARG A 43 11.32 -1.23 1.80
N LYS A 44 12.63 -1.42 1.61
CA LYS A 44 13.18 -2.73 1.26
C LYS A 44 13.23 -3.64 2.48
N VAL A 45 12.82 -4.89 2.30
CA VAL A 45 12.97 -5.99 3.27
C VAL A 45 13.59 -7.16 2.52
N GLY A 46 14.90 -7.36 2.72
CA GLY A 46 15.68 -8.25 1.86
C GLY A 46 15.57 -7.83 0.39
N LYS A 47 15.14 -8.77 -0.47
CA LYS A 47 14.95 -8.53 -1.92
C LYS A 47 13.59 -7.91 -2.29
N TYR A 48 12.68 -7.74 -1.34
CA TYR A 48 11.32 -7.28 -1.60
C TYR A 48 11.16 -5.79 -1.27
N VAL A 49 10.30 -5.12 -2.03
CA VAL A 49 9.80 -3.78 -1.68
C VAL A 49 8.43 -3.94 -1.04
N MET A 50 8.30 -3.40 0.17
CA MET A 50 7.10 -3.46 0.98
C MET A 50 6.50 -2.07 1.12
N VAL A 51 5.19 -1.95 0.96
CA VAL A 51 4.42 -0.75 1.35
C VAL A 51 4.18 -0.81 2.85
N ASN A 52 4.49 0.29 3.55
CA ASN A 52 4.18 0.47 4.97
C ASN A 52 2.74 0.97 5.11
N VAL A 53 1.81 0.02 5.16
CA VAL A 53 0.37 0.29 5.24
C VAL A 53 0.01 1.04 6.52
N ALA A 54 0.65 0.70 7.65
CA ALA A 54 0.40 1.38 8.91
C ALA A 54 0.73 2.88 8.84
N LEU A 55 1.90 3.23 8.28
CA LEU A 55 2.28 4.63 8.10
C LEU A 55 1.40 5.33 7.07
N LEU A 56 1.03 4.66 5.98
CA LEU A 56 0.11 5.22 5.00
C LEU A 56 -1.23 5.58 5.65
N THR A 57 -1.82 4.67 6.41
CA THR A 57 -3.08 4.92 7.14
C THR A 57 -2.94 6.07 8.11
N GLN A 58 -1.86 6.13 8.89
CA GLN A 58 -1.58 7.25 9.80
C GLN A 58 -1.51 8.58 9.04
N GLN A 59 -0.75 8.65 7.94
CA GLN A 59 -0.62 9.85 7.12
C GLN A 59 -1.97 10.33 6.54
N MET A 60 -2.86 9.40 6.19
CA MET A 60 -4.20 9.74 5.71
C MET A 60 -5.13 10.25 6.81
N LEU A 61 -4.96 9.79 8.05
CA LEU A 61 -5.74 10.27 9.20
C LEU A 61 -5.26 11.64 9.70
N GLU A 62 -3.95 11.88 9.62
CA GLU A 62 -3.34 13.15 10.05
C GLU A 62 -3.54 14.29 9.04
N ARG A 63 -3.73 13.96 7.76
CA ARG A 63 -3.92 14.95 6.72
C ARG A 63 -5.40 15.31 6.64
N GLU A 64 -5.73 16.58 6.93
CA GLU A 64 -7.04 17.12 6.55
C GLU A 64 -7.22 16.93 5.03
N PRO A 65 -8.38 16.45 4.57
CA PRO A 65 -8.65 16.41 3.14
C PRO A 65 -8.48 17.83 2.60
N ASP A 66 -7.60 18.00 1.62
CA ASP A 66 -7.52 19.27 0.88
C ASP A 66 -8.95 19.57 0.33
N PRO A 67 -9.48 20.80 0.52
CA PRO A 67 -10.86 21.15 0.19
C PRO A 67 -11.20 21.02 -1.30
#